data_AF-A0A1B6ICY7-F1
#
_entry.id   AF-A0A1B6ICY7-F1
#
_cell.length_a   1.000
_cell.length_b   1.000
_cell.length_c   1.000
_cell.angle_alpha   90.00
_cell.angle_beta   90.00
_cell.angle_gamma   90.00
#
_symmetry.space_group_name_H-M   'P 1'
#
loop_
_entity.id
_entity.type
_entity.pdbx_description
1 polymer ?
#
loop_
_entity_poly.entity_id
_entity_poly.type
_entity_poly.pdbx_seq_one_letter_code
_entity_poly.pdbx_strand_id
1 'polypeptide(L)'
;FMDKIRNMFSCSPKNSRELAEVAKGLEEQMLKIGRVLDTRWVASSLMAVKAVWTDFKALYNHFIEASEDKQRDSKQRSTYKGLCSTLSSTTFVHNLALMFDALEELSDLSLQLQKSSLNLIQAHSDVTLLIKVFENRVENMGRRSVEAKIAIDDLMFQDVKLCVRSKIPSIPEKQFYRSLANNLTSRLLSSSSNAAEHYTKIMNDIKVIHPMYWPKDLSITYGECEIQRICDRFKISSSQDIIRDFRHFKQGRKPMLSG
;
A
#
# COMPACT_ATOMS: atom_id res chain seq x y z
N PHE A 1 16.68 -2.65 8.86
CA PHE A 1 17.26 -3.80 8.14
C PHE A 1 17.33 -3.50 6.65
N MET A 2 16.19 -3.24 5.99
CA MET A 2 16.13 -2.90 4.56
C MET A 2 17.08 -1.77 4.15
N ASP A 3 17.12 -0.64 4.88
CA ASP A 3 18.06 0.45 4.56
C ASP A 3 19.53 0.05 4.67
N LYS A 4 19.86 -0.89 5.55
CA LYS A 4 21.24 -1.40 5.68
C LYS A 4 21.62 -2.28 4.49
N ILE A 5 20.72 -3.17 4.07
CA ILE A 5 20.91 -3.95 2.84
C ILE A 5 21.06 -2.95 1.68
N ARG A 6 20.16 -1.97 1.55
CA ARG A 6 20.23 -0.95 0.50
C ARG A 6 21.56 -0.25 0.45
N ASN A 7 21.98 0.38 1.54
CA ASN A 7 23.24 1.11 1.56
C ASN A 7 24.45 0.20 1.28
N MET A 8 24.43 -1.07 1.69
CA MET A 8 25.53 -2.02 1.47
C MET A 8 25.72 -2.38 -0.01
N PHE A 9 24.62 -2.54 -0.74
CA PHE A 9 24.65 -2.95 -2.15
C PHE A 9 24.67 -1.74 -3.10
N SER A 10 23.96 -0.65 -2.78
CA SER A 10 23.93 0.55 -3.60
C SER A 10 25.23 1.35 -3.58
N CYS A 11 26.02 1.26 -2.51
CA CYS A 11 27.28 2.03 -2.36
C CYS A 11 28.52 1.24 -2.81
N SER A 12 28.39 -0.03 -3.22
CA SER A 12 29.52 -0.87 -3.64
C SER A 12 29.19 -1.61 -4.93
N PRO A 13 29.79 -1.24 -6.07
CA PRO A 13 29.61 -1.93 -7.35
C PRO A 13 30.03 -3.40 -7.33
N LYS A 14 30.88 -3.80 -6.38
CA LYS A 14 31.26 -5.20 -6.18
C LYS A 14 30.13 -5.97 -5.49
N ASN A 15 29.64 -5.45 -4.36
CA ASN A 15 28.54 -6.10 -3.64
C ASN A 15 27.27 -6.15 -4.52
N SER A 16 26.98 -5.09 -5.28
CA SER A 16 25.83 -5.09 -6.21
C SER A 16 25.91 -6.24 -7.21
N ARG A 17 27.08 -6.44 -7.85
CA ARG A 17 27.29 -7.56 -8.77
C ARG A 17 27.13 -8.91 -8.10
N GLU A 18 27.67 -9.09 -6.90
CA GLU A 18 27.51 -10.33 -6.14
C GLU A 18 26.03 -10.58 -5.76
N LEU A 19 25.27 -9.52 -5.50
CA LEU A 19 23.82 -9.62 -5.28
C LEU A 19 23.06 -9.93 -6.57
N ALA A 20 23.47 -9.36 -7.71
CA ALA A 20 22.91 -9.63 -9.04
C ALA A 20 22.95 -11.11 -9.38
N GLU A 21 24.09 -11.74 -9.06
CA GLU A 21 24.35 -13.15 -9.34
C GLU A 21 23.47 -14.08 -8.49
N VAL A 22 23.13 -13.67 -7.27
CA VAL A 22 22.40 -14.50 -6.30
C VAL A 22 20.90 -14.19 -6.27
N ALA A 23 20.52 -12.94 -6.49
CA ALA A 23 19.17 -12.40 -6.35
C ALA A 23 18.97 -11.24 -7.34
N LYS A 24 18.96 -11.56 -8.64
CA LYS A 24 18.80 -10.58 -9.73
C LYS A 24 17.57 -9.68 -9.54
N GLY A 25 16.46 -10.26 -9.07
CA GLY A 25 15.24 -9.53 -8.74
C GLY A 25 15.48 -8.51 -7.63
N LEU A 26 16.09 -8.92 -6.53
CA LEU A 26 16.47 -8.03 -5.43
C LEU A 26 17.45 -6.94 -5.86
N GLU A 27 18.51 -7.20 -6.63
CA GLU A 27 19.41 -6.12 -7.09
C GLU A 27 18.66 -5.05 -7.90
N GLU A 28 17.85 -5.47 -8.88
CA GLU A 28 17.03 -4.55 -9.68
C GLU A 28 16.03 -3.76 -8.82
N GLN A 29 15.46 -4.39 -7.78
CA GLN A 29 14.57 -3.74 -6.84
C GLN A 29 15.34 -2.77 -5.94
N MET A 30 16.53 -3.13 -5.46
CA MET A 30 17.39 -2.33 -4.58
C MET A 30 17.96 -1.08 -5.24
N LEU A 31 18.22 -1.14 -6.55
CA LEU A 31 18.55 0.03 -7.36
C LEU A 31 17.35 0.98 -7.53
N LYS A 32 16.11 0.45 -7.44
CA LYS A 32 14.85 1.21 -7.49
C LYS A 32 14.34 1.65 -6.10
N ILE A 33 14.84 1.05 -5.03
CA ILE A 33 14.43 1.35 -3.66
C ILE A 33 15.04 2.68 -3.24
N GLY A 34 14.24 3.76 -3.28
CA GLY A 34 14.44 4.94 -2.42
C GLY A 34 14.40 4.54 -0.93
N ARG A 35 14.65 5.46 0.01
CA ARG A 35 14.53 5.14 1.45
C ARG A 35 13.18 4.46 1.73
N VAL A 36 13.20 3.30 2.39
CA VAL A 36 11.99 2.55 2.73
C VAL A 36 11.19 3.41 3.71
N LEU A 37 9.89 3.60 3.44
CA LEU A 37 8.98 4.51 4.18
C LEU A 37 9.19 6.04 3.97
N ASP A 38 9.86 6.49 2.91
CA ASP A 38 9.77 7.89 2.50
C ASP A 38 8.45 8.19 1.74
N THR A 39 8.03 9.46 1.77
CA THR A 39 6.72 10.04 1.42
C THR A 39 6.10 9.64 0.07
N ARG A 40 6.79 8.88 -0.81
CA ARG A 40 6.36 8.72 -2.21
C ARG A 40 6.18 7.32 -2.75
N TRP A 41 6.56 6.22 -2.09
CA TRP A 41 6.50 4.93 -2.79
C TRP A 41 6.15 3.74 -1.89
N VAL A 42 4.84 3.56 -1.64
CA VAL A 42 4.27 2.28 -1.17
C VAL A 42 4.74 1.14 -2.08
N ALA A 43 4.72 1.35 -3.41
CA ALA A 43 5.23 0.38 -4.38
C ALA A 43 6.71 0.04 -4.17
N SER A 44 7.58 1.01 -3.85
CA SER A 44 8.99 0.75 -3.53
C SER A 44 9.16 -0.08 -2.26
N SER A 45 8.36 0.23 -1.23
CA SER A 45 8.40 -0.52 0.03
C SER A 45 7.88 -1.95 -0.17
N LEU A 46 6.80 -2.14 -0.95
CA LEU A 46 6.29 -3.45 -1.33
C LEU A 46 7.34 -4.24 -2.12
N MET A 47 7.99 -3.60 -3.10
CA MET A 47 9.09 -4.20 -3.87
C MET A 47 10.21 -4.69 -2.95
N ALA A 48 10.69 -3.86 -2.03
CA ALA A 48 11.72 -4.25 -1.05
C ALA A 48 11.32 -5.49 -0.23
N VAL A 49 10.11 -5.49 0.31
CA VAL A 49 9.59 -6.60 1.13
C VAL A 49 9.42 -7.85 0.29
N LYS A 50 8.84 -7.72 -0.91
CA LYS A 50 8.63 -8.82 -1.85
C LYS A 50 9.95 -9.45 -2.26
N ALA A 51 10.97 -8.66 -2.59
CA ALA A 51 12.26 -9.17 -3.00
C ALA A 51 12.98 -9.93 -1.87
N VAL A 52 12.96 -9.40 -0.63
CA VAL A 52 13.50 -10.14 0.53
C VAL A 52 12.71 -11.41 0.82
N TRP A 53 11.39 -11.39 0.61
CA TRP A 53 10.54 -12.57 0.76
C TRP A 53 10.84 -13.63 -0.31
N THR A 54 10.96 -13.25 -1.58
CA THR A 54 11.17 -14.20 -2.69
C THR A 54 12.59 -14.76 -2.73
N ASP A 55 13.58 -13.91 -2.45
CA ASP A 55 15.00 -14.26 -2.54
C ASP A 55 15.59 -14.60 -1.16
N PHE A 56 14.76 -14.99 -0.19
CA PHE A 56 15.15 -15.17 1.21
C PHE A 56 16.31 -16.16 1.37
N LYS A 57 16.19 -17.35 0.77
CA LYS A 57 17.23 -18.39 0.82
C LYS A 57 18.53 -17.93 0.18
N ALA A 58 18.43 -17.27 -0.97
CA ALA A 58 19.57 -16.77 -1.73
C ALA A 58 20.33 -15.70 -0.92
N LEU A 59 19.60 -14.75 -0.33
CA LEU A 59 20.13 -13.75 0.60
C LEU A 59 20.83 -14.38 1.80
N TYR A 60 20.20 -15.39 2.41
CA TYR A 60 20.76 -16.08 3.57
C TYR A 60 22.09 -16.74 3.25
N ASN A 61 22.17 -17.48 2.14
CA ASN A 61 23.38 -18.15 1.70
C ASN A 61 24.50 -17.14 1.41
N HIS A 62 24.19 -16.06 0.68
CA HIS A 62 25.15 -14.99 0.42
C HIS A 62 25.68 -14.36 1.72
N PHE A 63 24.81 -14.09 2.70
CA PHE A 63 25.25 -13.52 3.98
C PHE A 63 26.11 -14.49 4.79
N ILE A 64 25.89 -15.80 4.70
CA ILE A 64 26.77 -16.80 5.32
C ILE A 64 28.14 -16.77 4.65
N GLU A 65 28.19 -16.95 3.33
CA GLU A 65 29.43 -17.00 2.55
C GLU A 65 30.27 -15.73 2.77
N ALA A 66 29.64 -14.55 2.67
CA ALA A 66 30.30 -13.27 2.88
C ALA A 66 30.74 -13.04 4.34
N SER A 67 30.14 -13.73 5.31
CA SER A 67 30.57 -13.65 6.71
C SER A 67 31.80 -14.52 7.02
N GLU A 68 32.03 -15.56 6.22
CA GLU A 68 33.14 -16.52 6.38
C GLU A 68 34.32 -16.21 5.45
N ASP A 69 34.10 -15.39 4.40
CA ASP A 69 35.10 -14.98 3.42
C ASP A 69 36.29 -14.23 4.06
N LYS A 70 37.42 -14.93 4.18
CA LYS A 70 38.67 -14.41 4.77
C LYS A 70 39.28 -13.24 3.99
N GLN A 71 38.88 -13.02 2.73
CA GLN A 71 39.34 -11.90 1.92
C GLN A 71 38.62 -10.58 2.28
N ARG A 72 37.51 -10.66 3.03
CA ARG A 72 36.80 -9.48 3.53
C ARG A 72 37.34 -9.01 4.86
N ASP A 73 37.23 -7.71 5.08
CA ASP A 73 37.62 -7.12 6.36
C ASP A 73 36.74 -7.66 7.51
N SER A 74 37.28 -7.61 8.73
CA SER A 74 36.61 -8.15 9.92
C SER A 74 35.28 -7.45 10.22
N LYS A 75 35.14 -6.17 9.85
CA LYS A 75 33.94 -5.35 10.09
C LYS A 75 32.82 -5.72 9.12
N GLN A 76 33.13 -5.95 7.85
CA GLN A 76 32.22 -6.45 6.82
C GLN A 76 31.71 -7.83 7.19
N ARG A 77 32.61 -8.76 7.53
CA ARG A 77 32.23 -10.10 7.98
C ARG A 77 31.29 -10.07 9.18
N SER A 78 31.60 -9.26 10.19
CA SER A 78 30.73 -9.06 11.36
C SER A 78 29.36 -8.50 10.99
N THR A 79 29.31 -7.59 10.01
CA THR A 79 28.06 -7.01 9.50
C THR A 79 27.21 -8.08 8.80
N TYR A 80 27.79 -8.86 7.88
CA TYR A 80 27.09 -9.96 7.21
C TYR A 80 26.60 -11.02 8.19
N LYS A 81 27.44 -11.37 9.17
CA LYS A 81 27.05 -12.23 10.28
C LYS A 81 25.82 -11.66 10.99
N GLY A 82 25.80 -10.37 11.33
CA GLY A 82 24.64 -9.70 11.92
C GLY A 82 23.38 -9.71 11.05
N LEU A 83 23.51 -9.57 9.73
CA LEU A 83 22.40 -9.61 8.78
C LEU A 83 21.81 -11.02 8.65
N CYS A 84 22.62 -12.05 8.43
CA CYS A 84 22.20 -13.47 8.40
C CYS A 84 21.42 -13.86 9.67
N SER A 85 21.98 -13.44 10.79
CA SER A 85 21.51 -13.61 12.16
C SER A 85 20.18 -12.88 12.39
N THR A 86 19.94 -11.75 11.73
CA THR A 86 18.64 -11.04 11.73
C THR A 86 17.63 -11.72 10.82
N LEU A 87 18.05 -12.09 9.60
CA LEU A 87 17.21 -12.69 8.56
C LEU A 87 16.59 -14.02 9.02
N SER A 88 17.39 -14.87 9.67
CA SER A 88 16.96 -16.17 10.24
C SER A 88 16.18 -16.07 11.56
N SER A 89 15.79 -14.88 12.00
CA SER A 89 15.00 -14.72 13.22
C SER A 89 13.52 -14.97 12.96
N THR A 90 12.87 -15.75 13.83
CA THR A 90 11.41 -15.94 13.79
C THR A 90 10.65 -14.60 13.83
N THR A 91 11.07 -13.67 14.70
CA THR A 91 10.48 -12.33 14.81
C THR A 91 10.66 -11.51 13.53
N PHE A 92 11.79 -11.65 12.84
CA PHE A 92 12.00 -10.97 11.57
C PHE A 92 11.06 -11.49 10.48
N VAL A 93 10.94 -12.81 10.34
CA VAL A 93 10.04 -13.44 9.36
C VAL A 93 8.58 -13.06 9.62
N HIS A 94 8.15 -13.06 10.88
CA HIS A 94 6.82 -12.59 11.27
C HIS A 94 6.57 -11.13 10.87
N ASN A 95 7.48 -10.22 11.22
CA ASN A 95 7.37 -8.82 10.87
C ASN A 95 7.38 -8.60 9.35
N LEU A 96 8.22 -9.34 8.61
CA LEU A 96 8.32 -9.27 7.16
C LEU A 96 6.99 -9.68 6.50
N ALA A 97 6.38 -10.76 6.96
CA ALA A 97 5.07 -11.23 6.48
C ALA A 97 3.97 -10.18 6.70
N LEU A 98 3.88 -9.63 7.92
CA LEU A 98 2.90 -8.60 8.25
C LEU A 98 3.05 -7.36 7.38
N MET A 99 4.29 -6.92 7.17
CA MET A 99 4.56 -5.79 6.27
C MET A 99 4.19 -6.12 4.83
N PHE A 100 4.43 -7.35 4.36
CA PHE A 100 4.09 -7.76 3.00
C PHE A 100 2.58 -7.69 2.81
N ASP A 101 1.80 -8.40 3.63
CA ASP A 101 0.33 -8.42 3.51
C ASP A 101 -0.25 -7.00 3.55
N ALA A 102 0.23 -6.12 4.43
CA ALA A 102 -0.26 -4.74 4.49
C ALA A 102 0.16 -3.87 3.29
N LEU A 103 1.40 -4.01 2.80
CA LEU A 103 1.90 -3.23 1.68
C LEU A 103 1.29 -3.65 0.34
N GLU A 104 0.90 -4.93 0.19
CA GLU A 104 0.18 -5.42 -0.98
C GLU A 104 -1.17 -4.71 -1.12
N GLU A 105 -1.97 -4.71 -0.04
CA GLU A 105 -3.27 -4.03 0.02
C GLU A 105 -3.15 -2.50 -0.18
N LEU A 106 -2.14 -1.86 0.43
CA LEU A 106 -1.89 -0.43 0.23
C LEU A 106 -1.43 -0.10 -1.20
N SER A 107 -0.64 -0.97 -1.81
CA SER A 107 -0.15 -0.77 -3.19
C SER A 107 -1.30 -0.87 -4.17
N ASP A 108 -2.20 -1.83 -3.98
CA ASP A 108 -3.38 -1.99 -4.82
C ASP A 108 -4.28 -0.75 -4.73
N LEU A 109 -4.58 -0.27 -3.52
CA LEU A 109 -5.32 0.98 -3.34
C LEU A 109 -4.60 2.15 -4.03
N SER A 110 -3.28 2.27 -3.85
CA SER A 110 -2.50 3.34 -4.49
C SER A 110 -2.61 3.32 -6.01
N LEU A 111 -2.61 2.14 -6.63
CA LEU A 111 -2.80 1.98 -8.08
C LEU A 111 -4.23 2.35 -8.52
N GLN A 112 -5.25 1.97 -7.74
CA GLN A 112 -6.64 2.38 -8.03
C GLN A 112 -6.77 3.90 -7.99
N LEU A 113 -6.25 4.54 -6.93
CA LEU A 113 -6.29 5.99 -6.71
C LEU A 113 -5.56 6.82 -7.78
N GLN A 114 -4.67 6.20 -8.56
CA GLN A 114 -3.93 6.85 -9.65
C GLN A 114 -4.62 6.77 -11.02
N LYS A 115 -5.73 6.03 -11.14
CA LYS A 115 -6.45 5.91 -12.42
C LYS A 115 -7.04 7.26 -12.81
N SER A 116 -6.74 7.72 -14.03
CA SER A 116 -7.27 8.99 -14.57
C SER A 116 -8.79 9.01 -14.71
N SER A 117 -9.42 7.84 -14.80
CA SER A 117 -10.88 7.67 -14.88
C SER A 117 -11.56 7.56 -13.51
N LEU A 118 -10.81 7.57 -12.41
CA LEU A 118 -11.37 7.40 -11.08
C LEU A 118 -12.20 8.61 -10.67
N ASN A 119 -13.45 8.37 -10.28
CA ASN A 119 -14.27 9.41 -9.67
C ASN A 119 -14.24 9.36 -8.15
N LEU A 120 -14.70 10.45 -7.52
CA LEU A 120 -14.67 10.60 -6.06
C LEU A 120 -15.45 9.49 -5.33
N ILE A 121 -16.55 9.00 -5.91
CA ILE A 121 -17.38 7.94 -5.32
C ILE A 121 -16.60 6.63 -5.28
N GLN A 122 -15.93 6.27 -6.37
CA GLN A 122 -15.07 5.10 -6.45
C GLN A 122 -13.89 5.22 -5.49
N ALA A 123 -13.20 6.37 -5.48
CA ALA A 123 -12.07 6.61 -4.57
C ALA A 123 -12.46 6.41 -3.09
N HIS A 124 -13.61 6.94 -2.67
CA HIS A 124 -14.14 6.72 -1.32
C HIS A 124 -14.48 5.26 -1.04
N SER A 125 -15.10 4.58 -2.01
CA SER A 125 -15.43 3.16 -1.91
C SER A 125 -14.17 2.32 -1.72
N ASP A 126 -13.12 2.57 -2.50
CA ASP A 126 -11.86 1.83 -2.45
C ASP A 126 -11.15 2.01 -1.11
N VAL A 127 -11.08 3.25 -0.59
CA VAL A 127 -10.50 3.52 0.74
C VAL A 127 -11.31 2.85 1.85
N THR A 128 -12.65 2.92 1.77
CA THR A 128 -13.54 2.31 2.78
C THR A 128 -13.46 0.79 2.75
N LEU A 129 -13.30 0.20 1.56
CA LEU A 129 -13.07 -1.23 1.41
C LEU A 129 -11.75 -1.64 2.07
N LEU A 130 -10.67 -0.90 1.83
CA LEU A 130 -9.38 -1.19 2.45
C LEU A 130 -9.43 -1.08 3.98
N ILE A 131 -10.14 -0.08 4.53
CA ILE A 131 -10.37 0.03 5.98
C ILE A 131 -11.01 -1.25 6.52
N LYS A 132 -12.07 -1.75 5.87
CA LYS A 132 -12.73 -3.00 6.26
C LYS A 132 -11.82 -4.21 6.14
N VAL A 133 -10.95 -4.26 5.13
CA VAL A 133 -9.95 -5.32 4.99
C VAL A 133 -9.00 -5.29 6.20
N PHE A 134 -8.47 -4.13 6.59
CA PHE A 134 -7.61 -4.03 7.77
C PHE A 134 -8.32 -4.33 9.08
N GLU A 135 -9.57 -3.92 9.24
CA GLU A 135 -10.40 -4.32 10.39
C GLU A 135 -10.58 -5.85 10.44
N ASN A 136 -10.82 -6.49 9.30
CA ASN A 136 -10.92 -7.94 9.19
C ASN A 136 -9.60 -8.64 9.54
N ARG A 137 -8.45 -8.05 9.18
CA ARG A 137 -7.10 -8.58 9.46
C ARG A 137 -6.74 -8.61 10.95
N VAL A 138 -7.47 -7.88 11.80
CA VAL A 138 -7.30 -7.95 13.27
C VAL A 138 -7.63 -9.35 13.80
N GLU A 139 -8.58 -10.05 13.18
CA GLU A 139 -9.01 -11.39 13.58
C GLU A 139 -8.65 -12.48 12.56
N ASN A 140 -8.35 -12.11 11.30
CA ASN A 140 -8.04 -13.05 10.23
C ASN A 140 -6.67 -12.76 9.62
N MET A 141 -5.72 -13.68 9.80
CA MET A 141 -4.36 -13.49 9.28
C MET A 141 -4.35 -13.31 7.76
N GLY A 142 -3.45 -12.46 7.28
CA GLY A 142 -3.13 -12.37 5.86
C GLY A 142 -2.40 -13.62 5.36
N ARG A 143 -2.33 -13.78 4.04
CA ARG A 143 -1.75 -14.98 3.41
C ARG A 143 -0.30 -15.19 3.84
N ARG A 144 0.52 -14.13 3.79
CA ARG A 144 1.94 -14.23 4.15
C ARG A 144 2.12 -14.45 5.63
N SER A 145 1.27 -13.86 6.47
CA SER A 145 1.26 -14.12 7.91
C SER A 145 0.96 -15.59 8.23
N VAL A 146 0.03 -16.22 7.51
CA VAL A 146 -0.23 -17.68 7.64
C VAL A 146 0.99 -18.49 7.22
N GLU A 147 1.58 -18.19 6.05
CA GLU A 147 2.79 -18.87 5.56
C GLU A 147 3.96 -18.74 6.57
N ALA A 148 4.17 -17.54 7.12
CA ALA A 148 5.19 -17.28 8.13
C ALA A 148 4.91 -18.01 9.44
N LYS A 149 3.66 -18.09 9.88
CA LYS A 149 3.30 -18.79 11.11
C LYS A 149 3.66 -20.27 11.04
N ILE A 150 3.28 -20.94 9.95
CA ILE A 150 3.64 -22.35 9.71
C ILE A 150 5.16 -22.51 9.72
N ALA A 151 5.89 -21.66 8.99
CA ALA A 151 7.34 -21.70 8.93
C ALA A 151 8.03 -21.45 10.29
N ILE A 152 7.45 -20.58 11.13
CA ILE A 152 7.94 -20.30 12.48
C ILE A 152 7.69 -21.49 13.41
N ASP A 153 6.51 -22.11 13.32
CA ASP A 153 6.16 -23.30 14.09
C ASP A 153 7.09 -24.48 13.72
N ASP A 154 7.43 -24.62 12.44
CA ASP A 154 8.38 -25.63 11.93
C ASP A 154 9.86 -25.24 12.11
N LEU A 155 10.14 -24.02 12.57
CA LEU A 155 11.48 -23.42 12.65
C LEU A 155 12.26 -23.49 11.33
N MET A 156 11.56 -23.40 10.19
CA MET A 156 12.15 -23.49 8.86
C MET A 156 11.37 -22.63 7.87
N PHE A 157 12.07 -21.73 7.17
CA PHE A 157 11.50 -20.92 6.10
C PHE A 157 12.38 -21.00 4.86
N GLN A 158 11.84 -21.47 3.74
CA GLN A 158 12.57 -21.64 2.47
C GLN A 158 13.91 -22.39 2.65
N ASP A 159 13.88 -23.54 3.33
CA ASP A 159 15.05 -24.37 3.69
C ASP A 159 16.08 -23.71 4.61
N VAL A 160 15.79 -22.53 5.16
CA VAL A 160 16.64 -21.86 6.15
C VAL A 160 16.09 -22.15 7.55
N LYS A 161 16.95 -22.67 8.43
CA LYS A 161 16.61 -22.87 9.83
C LYS A 161 16.44 -21.54 10.53
N LEU A 162 15.30 -21.39 11.21
CA LEU A 162 14.98 -20.20 12.00
C LEU A 162 15.48 -20.35 13.43
N CYS A 163 15.74 -19.21 14.06
CA CYS A 163 16.16 -19.13 15.46
C CYS A 163 15.32 -18.10 16.22
N VAL A 164 15.01 -18.43 17.48
CA VAL A 164 14.28 -17.54 18.36
C VAL A 164 15.25 -16.48 18.89
N ARG A 165 14.91 -15.20 18.70
CA ARG A 165 15.76 -14.08 19.14
C ARG A 165 14.95 -12.95 19.73
N SER A 166 15.37 -12.49 20.89
CA SER A 166 14.70 -11.44 21.67
C SER A 166 15.08 -10.01 21.26
N LYS A 167 16.14 -9.82 20.45
CA LYS A 167 16.66 -8.48 20.15
C LYS A 167 15.88 -7.71 19.08
N ILE A 168 15.00 -8.37 18.33
CA ILE A 168 14.18 -7.73 17.31
C ILE A 168 12.81 -7.44 17.93
N PRO A 169 12.34 -6.18 17.95
CA PRO A 169 11.00 -5.87 18.41
C PRO A 169 9.96 -6.55 17.51
N SER A 170 9.04 -7.30 18.12
CA SER A 170 7.89 -7.86 17.40
C SER A 170 6.87 -6.76 17.15
N ILE A 171 6.32 -6.72 15.93
CA ILE A 171 5.18 -5.87 15.62
C ILE A 171 3.93 -6.52 16.24
N PRO A 172 3.16 -5.84 17.09
CA PRO A 172 1.93 -6.39 17.61
C PRO A 172 0.86 -6.40 16.49
N GLU A 173 0.63 -7.55 15.87
CA GLU A 173 -0.22 -7.75 14.68
C GLU A 173 -1.58 -7.05 14.77
N LYS A 174 -2.34 -7.31 15.84
CA LYS A 174 -3.67 -6.70 16.03
C LYS A 174 -3.61 -5.18 16.10
N GLN A 175 -2.63 -4.64 16.82
CA GLN A 175 -2.45 -3.20 16.96
C GLN A 175 -1.99 -2.57 15.64
N PHE A 176 -1.15 -3.26 14.88
CA PHE A 176 -0.66 -2.82 13.58
C PHE A 176 -1.81 -2.60 12.60
N TYR A 177 -2.66 -3.61 12.38
CA TYR A 177 -3.81 -3.47 11.49
C TYR A 177 -4.85 -2.45 11.99
N ARG A 178 -5.14 -2.42 13.30
CA ARG A 178 -6.00 -1.36 13.88
C ARG A 178 -5.45 0.03 13.62
N SER A 179 -4.14 0.21 13.74
CA SER A 179 -3.50 1.50 13.50
C SER A 179 -3.60 1.89 12.03
N LEU A 180 -3.42 0.95 11.09
CA LEU A 180 -3.59 1.23 9.66
C LEU A 180 -5.04 1.62 9.33
N ALA A 181 -6.03 0.88 9.82
CA ALA A 181 -7.45 1.19 9.65
C ALA A 181 -7.77 2.60 10.20
N ASN A 182 -7.37 2.89 11.44
CA ASN A 182 -7.60 4.19 12.07
C ASN A 182 -6.93 5.35 11.30
N ASN A 183 -5.72 5.14 10.76
CA ASN A 183 -5.02 6.15 9.97
C ASN A 183 -5.67 6.43 8.61
N LEU A 184 -6.30 5.42 7.99
CA LEU A 184 -7.10 5.62 6.78
C LEU A 184 -8.42 6.29 7.10
N THR A 185 -9.10 5.85 8.16
CA THR A 185 -10.36 6.44 8.62
C THR A 185 -10.22 7.92 8.94
N SER A 186 -9.15 8.33 9.63
CA SER A 186 -8.92 9.75 9.98
C SER A 186 -8.67 10.66 8.78
N ARG A 187 -8.35 10.09 7.61
CA ARG A 187 -8.17 10.80 6.35
C ARG A 187 -9.45 10.85 5.52
N LEU A 188 -10.50 10.15 5.92
CA LEU A 188 -11.81 10.30 5.31
C LEU A 188 -12.38 11.68 5.68
N LEU A 189 -13.07 12.28 4.71
CA LEU A 189 -13.76 13.57 4.87
C LEU A 189 -14.92 13.50 5.89
N SER A 190 -15.28 12.31 6.37
CA SER A 190 -16.34 12.02 7.33
C SER A 190 -15.88 11.89 8.79
N SER A 191 -14.65 12.27 9.13
CA SER A 191 -14.01 11.93 10.42
C SER A 191 -14.60 12.59 11.68
N SER A 192 -15.61 13.46 11.57
CA SER A 192 -16.39 13.97 12.71
C SER A 192 -17.88 13.70 12.52
N SER A 193 -18.64 13.56 13.61
CA SER A 193 -20.07 13.18 13.58
C SER A 193 -20.91 14.11 12.68
N ASN A 194 -20.71 15.42 12.80
CA ASN A 194 -21.37 16.40 11.92
C ASN A 194 -20.83 16.31 10.47
N ALA A 195 -19.54 16.02 10.28
CA ALA A 195 -18.95 15.87 8.95
C ALA A 195 -19.44 14.60 8.23
N ALA A 196 -19.78 13.52 8.94
CA ALA A 196 -20.22 12.26 8.35
C ALA A 196 -21.55 12.38 7.61
N GLU A 197 -22.55 13.05 8.21
CA GLU A 197 -23.84 13.31 7.54
C GLU A 197 -23.66 14.27 6.35
N HIS A 198 -22.90 15.35 6.55
CA HIS A 198 -22.59 16.30 5.47
C HIS A 198 -21.82 15.66 4.32
N TYR A 199 -20.94 14.70 4.60
CA TYR A 199 -20.19 13.94 3.61
C TYR A 199 -21.09 12.91 2.90
N THR A 200 -21.93 12.18 3.61
CA THR A 200 -22.87 11.26 2.96
C THR A 200 -23.79 12.02 2.00
N LYS A 201 -24.24 13.22 2.40
CA LYS A 201 -25.00 14.12 1.54
C LYS A 201 -24.20 14.57 0.31
N ILE A 202 -22.94 15.00 0.46
CA ILE A 202 -22.11 15.41 -0.69
C ILE A 202 -21.87 14.26 -1.66
N MET A 203 -21.65 13.04 -1.17
CA MET A 203 -21.42 11.88 -2.01
C MET A 203 -22.68 11.48 -2.78
N ASN A 204 -23.85 11.58 -2.15
CA ASN A 204 -25.12 11.36 -2.84
C ASN A 204 -25.40 12.45 -3.89
N ASP A 205 -25.07 13.70 -3.61
CA ASP A 205 -25.17 14.77 -4.60
C ASP A 205 -24.24 14.47 -5.79
N ILE A 206 -22.97 14.09 -5.56
CA ILE A 206 -21.99 13.84 -6.64
C ILE A 206 -22.36 12.62 -7.49
N LYS A 207 -23.08 11.63 -6.96
CA LYS A 207 -23.54 10.46 -7.74
C LYS A 207 -24.36 10.88 -8.97
N VAL A 208 -25.14 11.97 -8.91
CA VAL A 208 -25.96 12.37 -10.06
C VAL A 208 -25.12 12.84 -11.25
N ILE A 209 -23.86 13.20 -11.06
CA ILE A 209 -22.98 13.60 -12.17
C ILE A 209 -22.60 12.38 -13.02
N HIS A 210 -22.57 11.18 -12.45
CA HIS A 210 -22.05 10.00 -13.12
C HIS A 210 -23.18 9.12 -13.67
N PRO A 211 -23.24 8.90 -15.01
CA PRO A 211 -24.30 8.11 -15.65
C PRO A 211 -24.48 6.69 -15.12
N MET A 212 -23.40 6.08 -14.61
CA MET A 212 -23.43 4.73 -14.04
C MET A 212 -24.35 4.59 -12.81
N TYR A 213 -24.68 5.70 -12.13
CA TYR A 213 -25.57 5.69 -10.95
C TYR A 213 -26.98 6.19 -11.27
N TRP A 214 -27.31 6.41 -12.54
CA TRP A 214 -28.63 6.90 -12.93
C TRP A 214 -29.69 5.79 -12.89
N PRO A 215 -30.94 6.11 -12.51
CA PRO A 215 -32.05 5.18 -12.65
C PRO A 215 -32.32 4.86 -14.13
N LYS A 216 -32.94 3.70 -14.39
CA LYS A 216 -33.33 3.29 -15.75
C LYS A 216 -34.30 4.29 -16.38
N ASP A 217 -35.27 4.78 -15.60
CA ASP A 217 -36.25 5.78 -16.03
C ASP A 217 -35.80 7.17 -15.58
N LEU A 218 -35.05 7.84 -16.44
CA LEU A 218 -34.41 9.12 -16.14
C LEU A 218 -35.33 10.31 -16.49
N SER A 219 -35.78 11.05 -15.46
CA SER A 219 -36.47 12.32 -15.67
C SER A 219 -35.53 13.38 -16.28
N ILE A 220 -36.05 14.24 -17.16
CA ILE A 220 -35.31 15.39 -17.68
C ILE A 220 -34.84 16.34 -16.58
N THR A 221 -35.50 16.36 -15.42
CA THR A 221 -35.14 17.16 -14.24
C THR A 221 -34.40 16.39 -13.15
N TYR A 222 -34.07 15.11 -13.39
CA TYR A 222 -33.28 14.31 -12.45
C TYR A 222 -31.96 14.99 -12.10
N GLY A 223 -31.62 15.09 -10.81
CA GLY A 223 -30.34 15.61 -10.34
C GLY A 223 -30.24 17.14 -10.23
N GLU A 224 -31.26 17.92 -10.59
CA GLU A 224 -31.14 19.39 -10.60
C GLU A 224 -30.90 19.99 -9.21
N CYS A 225 -31.61 19.47 -8.20
CA CYS A 225 -31.43 19.93 -6.82
C CYS A 225 -30.04 19.56 -6.30
N GLU A 226 -29.52 18.39 -6.68
CA GLU A 226 -28.18 17.93 -6.34
C GLU A 226 -27.11 18.80 -7.00
N ILE A 227 -27.25 19.09 -8.30
CA ILE A 227 -26.35 19.99 -9.03
C ILE A 227 -26.37 21.39 -8.42
N GLN A 228 -27.55 21.92 -8.06
CA GLN A 228 -27.65 23.20 -7.37
C GLN A 228 -26.86 23.17 -6.05
N ARG A 229 -27.06 22.15 -5.21
CA ARG A 229 -26.34 21.99 -3.94
C ARG A 229 -24.83 21.89 -4.12
N ILE A 230 -24.38 21.24 -5.20
CA ILE A 230 -22.95 21.17 -5.56
C ILE A 230 -22.44 22.57 -5.94
N CYS A 231 -23.14 23.28 -6.83
CA CYS A 231 -22.79 24.64 -7.21
C CYS A 231 -22.70 25.57 -6.00
N ASP A 232 -23.69 25.54 -5.11
CA ASP A 232 -23.72 26.36 -3.90
C ASP A 232 -22.52 26.06 -3.00
N ARG A 233 -22.20 24.77 -2.82
CA ARG A 233 -21.08 24.32 -1.98
C ARG A 233 -19.73 24.75 -2.53
N PHE A 234 -19.53 24.65 -3.85
CA PHE A 234 -18.29 25.05 -4.52
C PHE A 234 -18.28 26.52 -4.93
N LYS A 235 -19.30 27.31 -4.52
CA LYS A 235 -19.44 28.74 -4.82
C LYS A 235 -19.38 29.04 -6.32
N ILE A 236 -20.08 28.23 -7.13
CA ILE A 236 -20.16 28.38 -8.58
C ILE A 236 -21.35 29.29 -8.93
N SER A 237 -21.07 30.47 -9.47
CA SER A 237 -22.03 31.56 -9.66
C SER A 237 -23.13 31.29 -10.70
N SER A 238 -22.90 30.40 -11.67
CA SER A 238 -23.80 30.14 -12.81
C SER A 238 -24.59 28.84 -12.69
N SER A 239 -25.18 28.58 -11.53
CA SER A 239 -25.90 27.32 -11.25
C SER A 239 -27.03 27.01 -12.24
N GLN A 240 -27.78 28.02 -12.70
CA GLN A 240 -28.87 27.84 -13.68
C GLN A 240 -28.37 27.42 -15.07
N ASP A 241 -27.28 28.02 -15.54
CA ASP A 241 -26.66 27.62 -16.82
C ASP A 241 -26.11 26.19 -16.74
N ILE A 242 -25.51 25.82 -15.61
CA ILE A 242 -25.00 24.46 -15.36
C ILE A 242 -26.13 23.45 -15.31
N ILE A 243 -27.25 23.78 -14.67
CA ILE A 243 -28.45 22.92 -14.66
C ILE A 243 -28.96 22.72 -16.10
N ARG A 244 -29.03 23.78 -16.91
CA ARG A 244 -29.42 23.67 -18.33
C ARG A 244 -28.45 22.76 -19.09
N ASP A 245 -27.16 22.95 -18.93
CA ASP A 245 -26.13 22.12 -19.58
C ASP A 245 -26.17 20.66 -19.13
N PHE A 246 -26.48 20.41 -17.85
CA PHE A 246 -26.67 19.07 -17.33
C PHE A 246 -27.88 18.36 -17.97
N ARG A 247 -28.96 19.08 -18.29
CA ARG A 247 -30.08 18.53 -19.08
C ARG A 247 -29.62 18.09 -20.47
N HIS A 248 -28.80 18.92 -21.13
CA HIS A 248 -28.23 18.59 -22.45
C HIS A 248 -27.30 17.36 -22.37
N PHE A 249 -26.43 17.31 -21.36
CA PHE A 249 -25.53 16.19 -21.12
C PHE A 249 -26.27 14.86 -20.95
N LYS A 250 -27.36 14.83 -20.16
CA LYS A 250 -28.21 13.63 -20.00
C LYS A 250 -28.82 13.12 -21.30
N GLN A 251 -29.00 13.99 -22.29
CA GLN A 251 -29.53 13.67 -23.61
C GLN A 251 -28.43 13.36 -24.64
N GLY A 252 -27.16 13.28 -24.23
CA GLY A 252 -26.02 13.10 -25.14
C GLY A 252 -25.72 14.31 -26.03
N ARG A 253 -26.25 15.50 -25.69
CA ARG A 253 -26.02 16.75 -26.41
C ARG A 253 -24.80 17.48 -25.84
N LYS A 254 -24.10 18.26 -26.68
CA LYS A 254 -22.96 19.08 -26.23
C LYS A 254 -23.44 20.18 -25.25
N PRO A 255 -22.64 20.54 -24.21
CA PRO A 255 -22.94 21.65 -23.32
C PRO A 255 -22.98 22.99 -24.07
N MET A 256 -23.88 23.90 -23.69
CA MET A 256 -23.99 25.22 -24.31
C MET A 256 -22.84 26.14 -23.91
N LEU A 257 -22.22 25.93 -22.74
CA LEU A 257 -21.08 26.71 -22.23
C LEU A 257 -19.72 26.40 -22.91
N SER A 258 -19.73 25.82 -24.12
CA SER A 258 -18.53 25.62 -24.94
C SER A 258 -18.21 26.90 -25.73
N GLY A 259 -17.82 27.96 -25.03
CA GLY A 259 -17.37 29.25 -25.60
C GLY A 259 -16.09 29.71 -24.94
#